data_AF-A0A840KHS0-F1
#
_entry.id   AF-A0A840KHS0-F1
#
_cell.length_a   1.000
_cell.length_b   1.000
_cell.length_c   1.000
_cell.angle_alpha   90.00
_cell.angle_beta   90.00
_cell.angle_gamma   90.00
#
_symmetry.space_group_name_H-M   'P 1'
#
loop_
_entity.id
_entity.type
_entity.pdbx_description
1 polymer ?
#
loop_
_entity_poly.entity_id
_entity_poly.type
_entity_poly.pdbx_seq_one_letter_code
_entity_poly.pdbx_strand_id
1 'polypeptide(L)'
;MKKIPSFYFIGLAVLNFIMDSANNRFSFFDIIFVILAVLPLLVNKKWLYQLFGGLISLICLYILFAVFISNVKDIQQNQLQPLWTYGMGYVFSTLSLYFGLLMAGIIKINYKKLVV
;
A
#
# COMPACT_ATOMS: atom_id res chain seq x y z
N MET A 1 2.72 14.76 10.71
CA MET A 1 3.03 13.31 10.60
C MET A 1 2.55 12.65 9.29
N LYS A 2 1.81 13.32 8.40
CA LYS A 2 1.37 12.75 7.11
C LYS A 2 2.49 12.40 6.12
N LYS A 3 3.71 12.89 6.36
CA LYS A 3 4.86 12.67 5.47
C LYS A 3 5.42 11.25 5.60
N ILE A 4 5.39 10.64 6.79
CA ILE A 4 5.87 9.27 7.03
C ILE A 4 5.15 8.23 6.15
N PRO A 5 3.80 8.17 6.12
CA PRO A 5 3.11 7.25 5.22
C PRO A 5 3.36 7.58 3.74
N SER A 6 3.57 8.85 3.37
CA SER A 6 3.94 9.19 1.99
C SER A 6 5.33 8.68 1.61
N PHE A 7 6.31 8.73 2.51
CA PHE A 7 7.61 8.10 2.27
C PHE A 7 7.50 6.59 2.09
N TYR A 8 6.63 5.93 2.86
CA TYR A 8 6.34 4.50 2.67
C TYR A 8 5.82 4.21 1.25
N PHE A 9 4.84 4.97 0.76
CA PHE A 9 4.30 4.76 -0.59
C PHE A 9 5.27 5.13 -1.71
N ILE A 10 6.10 6.16 -1.52
CA ILE A 10 7.19 6.47 -2.47
C ILE A 10 8.18 5.31 -2.51
N GLY A 11 8.59 4.79 -1.35
CA GLY A 11 9.48 3.64 -1.27
C GLY A 11 8.93 2.40 -1.98
N LEU A 12 7.64 2.10 -1.77
CA LEU A 12 6.94 1.03 -2.48
C LEU A 12 6.93 1.24 -4.00
N ALA A 13 6.60 2.44 -4.46
CA ALA A 13 6.56 2.74 -5.89
C ALA A 13 7.94 2.61 -6.55
N VAL A 14 8.99 3.09 -5.86
CA VAL A 14 10.37 2.97 -6.33
C VAL A 14 10.83 1.50 -6.35
N LEU A 15 10.48 0.72 -5.31
CA LEU A 15 10.80 -0.72 -5.29
C LEU A 15 10.10 -1.47 -6.43
N ASN A 16 8.82 -1.18 -6.68
CA ASN A 16 8.08 -1.78 -7.78
C ASN A 16 8.75 -1.43 -9.13
N PHE A 17 9.07 -0.16 -9.33
CA PHE A 17 9.79 0.31 -10.51
C PHE A 17 11.15 -0.38 -10.72
N ILE A 18 11.95 -0.55 -9.66
CA ILE A 18 13.23 -1.26 -9.73
C ILE A 18 13.01 -2.73 -10.10
N MET A 19 12.01 -3.37 -9.50
CA MET A 19 11.72 -4.80 -9.75
C MET A 19 11.24 -5.02 -11.19
N ASP A 20 10.37 -4.16 -11.72
CA ASP A 20 9.88 -4.27 -13.09
C ASP A 20 10.98 -3.95 -14.11
N SER A 21 11.85 -2.98 -13.82
CA SER A 21 13.04 -2.68 -14.63
C SER A 21 14.02 -3.85 -14.65
N ALA A 22 14.31 -4.47 -13.50
CA ALA A 22 15.20 -5.61 -13.40
C ALA A 22 14.69 -6.86 -14.15
N ASN A 23 13.37 -7.01 -14.27
CA ASN A 23 12.73 -8.12 -14.98
C ASN A 23 12.42 -7.81 -16.46
N ASN A 24 12.93 -6.69 -17.03
CA ASN A 24 12.62 -6.21 -18.38
C ASN A 24 11.10 -6.07 -18.66
N ARG A 25 10.28 -5.87 -17.62
CA ARG A 25 8.82 -5.63 -17.72
C ARG A 25 8.47 -4.15 -17.59
N PHE A 26 9.47 -3.29 -17.79
CA PHE A 26 9.34 -1.85 -17.67
C PHE A 26 8.13 -1.32 -18.45
N SER A 27 7.21 -0.67 -17.72
CA SER A 27 6.05 -0.04 -18.30
C SER A 27 6.10 1.46 -18.07
N PHE A 28 5.67 2.25 -19.07
CA PHE A 28 5.51 3.69 -18.92
C PHE A 28 4.57 4.04 -17.74
N PHE A 29 3.63 3.15 -17.41
CA PHE A 29 2.74 3.31 -16.27
C PHE A 29 3.47 3.31 -14.92
N ASP A 30 4.64 2.66 -14.80
CA ASP A 30 5.40 2.61 -13.55
C ASP A 30 5.97 3.99 -13.21
N ILE A 31 6.40 4.75 -14.22
CA ILE A 31 6.86 6.15 -14.06
C ILE A 31 5.71 7.03 -13.55
N ILE A 32 4.52 6.89 -14.14
CA ILE A 32 3.33 7.64 -13.71
C ILE A 32 3.02 7.35 -12.25
N PHE A 33 3.11 6.07 -11.84
CA PHE A 33 2.88 5.66 -10.45
C PHE A 33 3.86 6.30 -9.48
N VAL A 34 5.15 6.34 -9.82
CA VAL A 34 6.17 7.02 -9.00
C VAL A 34 5.86 8.52 -8.87
N ILE A 35 5.52 9.20 -9.97
CA ILE A 35 5.16 10.62 -9.95
C ILE A 35 3.94 10.87 -9.05
N LEU A 36 2.89 10.04 -9.18
CA LEU A 36 1.69 10.14 -8.36
C LEU A 36 1.98 9.90 -6.88
N ALA A 37 2.88 8.97 -6.54
CA ALA A 37 3.28 8.71 -5.16
C ALA A 37 4.03 9.90 -4.52
N VAL A 38 4.80 10.65 -5.32
CA VAL A 38 5.56 11.82 -4.87
C VAL A 38 4.69 13.09 -4.79
N LEU A 39 3.60 13.17 -5.56
CA LEU A 39 2.72 14.34 -5.66
C LEU A 39 2.22 14.89 -4.30
N PRO A 40 1.76 14.07 -3.33
CA PRO A 40 1.35 14.56 -2.00
C PRO A 40 2.46 15.29 -1.26
N LEU A 41 3.70 14.85 -1.46
CA LEU A 41 4.87 15.38 -0.78
C LEU A 41 5.28 16.74 -1.38
N LEU A 42 5.21 16.88 -2.70
CA LEU A 42 5.53 18.13 -3.42
C LEU A 42 4.51 19.23 -3.15
N VAL A 43 3.22 18.92 -3.30
CA VAL A 43 2.14 19.93 -3.17
C VAL A 43 1.88 20.27 -1.70
N ASN A 44 2.16 19.33 -0.79
CA ASN A 44 2.06 19.48 0.66
C ASN A 44 0.70 20.03 1.16
N LYS A 45 -0.40 19.79 0.42
CA LYS A 45 -1.75 20.21 0.81
C LYS A 45 -2.46 19.11 1.58
N LYS A 46 -3.00 19.45 2.77
CA LYS A 46 -3.64 18.50 3.69
C LYS A 46 -4.69 17.61 3.02
N TRP A 47 -5.54 18.19 2.18
CA TRP A 47 -6.63 17.48 1.49
C TRP A 47 -6.10 16.46 0.46
N LEU A 48 -4.99 16.75 -0.21
CA LEU A 48 -4.38 15.85 -1.19
C LEU A 48 -3.86 14.57 -0.51
N TYR A 49 -3.26 14.68 0.68
CA TYR A 49 -2.93 13.50 1.49
C TYR A 49 -4.17 12.71 1.92
N GLN A 50 -5.30 13.39 2.21
CA GLN A 50 -6.53 12.69 2.61
C GLN A 50 -7.12 11.89 1.47
N LEU A 51 -7.18 12.51 0.28
CA LEU A 51 -7.68 11.89 -0.93
C LEU A 51 -6.83 10.68 -1.32
N PHE A 52 -5.50 10.85 -1.41
CA PHE A 52 -4.59 9.75 -1.73
C PHE A 52 -4.63 8.64 -0.68
N GLY A 53 -4.56 8.99 0.61
CA GLY A 53 -4.64 8.01 1.69
C GLY A 53 -5.97 7.24 1.68
N GLY A 54 -7.07 7.92 1.41
CA GLY A 54 -8.41 7.31 1.29
C GLY A 54 -8.50 6.34 0.11
N LEU A 55 -8.07 6.75 -1.08
CA LEU A 55 -8.05 5.89 -2.27
C LEU A 55 -7.18 4.65 -2.05
N ILE A 56 -5.96 4.83 -1.53
CA ILE A 56 -5.05 3.71 -1.25
C ILE A 56 -5.67 2.76 -0.23
N SER A 57 -6.32 3.28 0.81
CA SER A 57 -6.99 2.44 1.81
C SER A 57 -8.10 1.60 1.20
N LEU A 58 -8.92 2.18 0.32
CA LEU A 58 -9.98 1.45 -0.39
C LEU A 58 -9.40 0.35 -1.28
N ILE A 59 -8.34 0.66 -2.03
CA ILE A 59 -7.65 -0.31 -2.89
C ILE A 59 -7.05 -1.45 -2.05
N CYS A 60 -6.37 -1.14 -0.93
CA CYS A 60 -5.77 -2.15 -0.06
C CYS A 60 -6.83 -3.04 0.59
N LEU A 61 -7.97 -2.47 0.98
CA LEU A 61 -9.09 -3.23 1.53
C LEU A 61 -9.68 -4.17 0.48
N TYR A 62 -9.84 -3.70 -0.76
CA TYR A 62 -10.25 -4.56 -1.89
C TYR A 62 -9.26 -5.71 -2.13
N ILE A 63 -7.95 -5.43 -2.14
CA ILE A 63 -6.91 -6.45 -2.31
C ILE A 63 -6.98 -7.49 -1.18
N LEU A 64 -7.16 -7.05 0.06
CA LEU A 64 -7.28 -7.95 1.22
C LEU A 64 -8.47 -8.90 1.05
N PHE A 65 -9.62 -8.40 0.60
CA PHE A 65 -10.77 -9.24 0.28
C PHE A 65 -10.51 -10.19 -0.90
N ALA A 66 -9.83 -9.72 -1.96
CA ALA A 66 -9.48 -10.56 -3.11
C ALA A 66 -8.55 -11.71 -2.71
N VAL A 67 -7.52 -11.42 -1.89
CA VAL A 67 -6.60 -12.42 -1.32
C VAL A 67 -7.37 -13.41 -0.45
N PHE A 68 -8.31 -12.93 0.37
CA PHE A 68 -9.15 -13.78 1.22
C PHE A 68 -10.03 -14.74 0.40
N ILE A 69 -10.76 -14.21 -0.58
CA ILE A 69 -11.64 -15.02 -1.44
C ILE A 69 -10.82 -16.04 -2.24
N SER A 70 -9.67 -15.63 -2.79
CA SER A 70 -8.79 -16.55 -3.52
C SER A 70 -8.27 -17.66 -2.62
N ASN A 71 -7.82 -17.35 -1.40
CA ASN A 71 -7.35 -18.36 -0.46
C ASN A 71 -8.45 -19.36 -0.09
N VAL A 72 -9.67 -18.89 0.17
CA VAL A 72 -10.82 -19.77 0.47
C VAL A 72 -11.14 -20.68 -0.72
N LYS A 73 -11.14 -20.15 -1.95
CA LYS A 73 -11.40 -20.91 -3.17
C LYS A 73 -10.34 -22.01 -3.38
N ASP A 74 -9.07 -21.67 -3.19
CA ASP A 74 -7.96 -22.59 -3.42
C ASP A 74 -7.95 -23.73 -2.39
N ILE A 75 -8.28 -23.43 -1.12
CA ILE A 75 -8.53 -24.45 -0.07
C ILE A 75 -9.68 -25.38 -0.47
N GLN A 76 -10.79 -24.85 -1.00
CA GLN A 76 -11.92 -25.66 -1.45
C GLN A 76 -11.59 -26.54 -2.66
N GLN A 77 -10.69 -26.09 -3.54
CA GLN A 77 -10.28 -26.80 -4.74
C GLN A 77 -9.08 -27.73 -4.53
N ASN A 78 -8.57 -27.86 -3.28
CA ASN A 78 -7.32 -28.56 -2.95
C ASN A 78 -6.11 -28.08 -3.78
N GLN A 79 -6.18 -26.86 -4.31
CA GLN A 79 -5.06 -26.23 -5.01
C GLN A 79 -4.25 -25.47 -3.97
N LEU A 80 -3.30 -26.16 -3.33
CA LEU A 80 -2.41 -25.54 -2.37
C LEU A 80 -1.41 -24.64 -3.10
N GLN A 81 -1.77 -23.38 -3.30
CA GLN A 81 -0.77 -22.36 -3.60
C GLN A 81 0.22 -22.21 -2.44
N PRO A 82 1.45 -21.74 -2.70
CA PRO A 82 2.45 -21.57 -1.65
C PRO A 82 1.91 -20.65 -0.56
N LEU A 83 2.04 -21.09 0.70
CA LEU A 83 1.67 -20.31 1.88
C LEU A 83 2.31 -18.91 1.86
N TRP A 84 3.50 -18.82 1.27
CA TRP A 84 4.22 -17.57 1.01
C TRP A 84 3.45 -16.57 0.15
N THR A 85 2.73 -17.02 -0.89
CA THR A 85 1.99 -16.13 -1.80
C THR A 85 0.86 -15.41 -1.06
N TYR A 86 0.02 -16.17 -0.35
CA TYR A 86 -1.06 -15.58 0.44
C TYR A 86 -0.53 -14.80 1.65
N GLY A 87 0.49 -15.31 2.34
CA GLY A 87 1.13 -14.64 3.45
C GLY A 87 1.64 -13.24 3.08
N MET A 88 2.38 -13.14 1.97
CA MET A 88 2.83 -11.83 1.45
C MET A 88 1.63 -10.94 1.10
N GLY A 89 0.61 -11.48 0.43
CA GLY A 89 -0.60 -10.73 0.07
C GLY A 89 -1.31 -10.11 1.28
N TYR A 90 -1.45 -10.85 2.38
CA TYR A 90 -2.03 -10.32 3.62
C TYR A 90 -1.12 -9.28 4.29
N VAL A 91 0.19 -9.54 4.40
CA VAL A 91 1.14 -8.62 5.04
C VAL A 91 1.19 -7.29 4.30
N PHE A 92 1.35 -7.31 2.97
CA PHE A 92 1.42 -6.08 2.18
C PHE A 92 0.10 -5.32 2.17
N SER A 93 -1.04 -6.01 2.08
CA SER A 93 -2.35 -5.35 2.04
C SER A 93 -2.71 -4.74 3.40
N THR A 94 -2.45 -5.41 4.51
CA THR A 94 -2.68 -4.88 5.87
C THR A 94 -1.74 -3.72 6.23
N LEU A 95 -0.44 -3.83 5.94
CA LEU A 95 0.52 -2.78 6.24
C LEU A 95 0.24 -1.52 5.42
N SER A 96 -0.07 -1.69 4.13
CA SER A 96 -0.41 -0.58 3.23
C SER A 96 -1.76 0.05 3.60
N LEU A 97 -2.74 -0.75 4.03
CA LEU A 97 -4.01 -0.24 4.57
C LEU A 97 -3.77 0.64 5.80
N TYR A 98 -2.93 0.19 6.75
CA TYR A 98 -2.61 0.94 7.95
C TYR A 98 -1.99 2.31 7.62
N PHE A 99 -0.98 2.34 6.74
CA PHE A 99 -0.36 3.60 6.30
C PHE A 99 -1.31 4.48 5.48
N GLY A 100 -2.19 3.88 4.68
CA GLY A 100 -3.25 4.59 3.96
C GLY A 100 -4.20 5.32 4.91
N LEU A 101 -4.67 4.62 5.96
CA LEU A 101 -5.58 5.17 6.98
C LEU A 101 -4.91 6.27 7.83
N LEU A 102 -3.61 6.13 8.11
CA LEU A 102 -2.81 7.19 8.75
C LEU A 102 -2.68 8.43 7.84
N MET A 103 -2.46 8.23 6.54
CA MET A 103 -2.35 9.32 5.56
C MET A 103 -3.69 10.05 5.37
N ALA A 104 -4.78 9.28 5.34
CA ALA A 104 -6.16 9.78 5.35
C ALA A 104 -6.48 10.60 6.61
N GLY A 105 -5.78 10.32 7.71
CA GLY A 105 -6.00 10.94 9.02
C GLY A 105 -7.19 10.36 9.78
N ILE A 106 -7.64 9.15 9.40
CA ILE A 106 -8.66 8.37 10.10
C ILE A 106 -8.06 7.83 11.40
N ILE A 107 -6.87 7.22 11.30
CA ILE A 107 -6.09 6.81 12.46
C ILE A 107 -5.21 7.99 12.90
N LYS A 108 -5.28 8.35 14.17
CA LYS A 108 -4.38 9.33 14.80
C LYS A 108 -3.55 8.61 15.85
N ILE A 109 -2.23 8.62 15.69
CA ILE A 109 -1.32 8.12 16.72
C ILE A 109 -1.13 9.23 17.75
N ASN A 110 -1.61 9.02 18.98
CA ASN A 110 -1.45 9.97 20.07
C ASN A 110 -0.14 9.70 20.80
N TYR A 111 0.93 10.35 20.38
CA TYR A 111 2.29 10.14 20.91
C TYR A 111 2.51 10.63 22.35
N LYS A 112 1.52 11.27 23.00
CA LYS A 112 1.64 11.70 24.40
C LYS A 112 1.80 10.54 25.42
N LYS A 113 1.69 9.28 24.99
CA LYS A 113 1.76 8.09 25.88
C LYS A 113 3.01 7.22 25.73
N LEU A 114 3.95 7.57 24.85
CA LEU A 114 5.13 6.73 24.53
C LEU A 114 6.44 7.22 25.17
N VAL A 115 6.38 8.26 26.00
CA VAL A 115 7.51 8.73 26.81
C VAL A 115 7.08 8.65 28.29
N VAL A 116 7.24 7.48 28.89
CA VAL A 116 7.38 7.30 30.34
C VAL A 116 8.50 6.28 30.53
#